data_AF-A0A075A6Q3-F1
#
_entry.id   AF-A0A075A6Q3-F1
#
_cell.length_a   1.000
_cell.length_b   1.000
_cell.length_c   1.000
_cell.angle_alpha   90.00
_cell.angle_beta   90.00
_cell.angle_gamma   90.00
#
_symmetry.space_group_name_H-M   'P 1'
#
loop_
_entity.id
_entity.type
_entity.pdbx_description
1 polymer ?
#
loop_
_entity_poly.entity_id
_entity_poly.type
_entity_poly.pdbx_seq_one_letter_code
_entity_poly.pdbx_strand_id
1 'polypeptide(L)'
;MTPLEALQTADFYLLWASVCCVLVPQTMLSSLSKFFGLEYIRDDSFLAGITMASSVCNAVGRVIWGLLGDYLSFKVPLCCLLLVWTILLVTFPHLSGFEGSLLKGLYALWVCLMFFCLSGVFVFTPLASNALYGSRNMTINFGLIYSA
;
A
#
# COMPACT_ATOMS: atom_id res chain seq x y z
N MET A 1 18.67 8.30 -17.15
CA MET A 1 18.67 7.25 -18.19
C MET A 1 17.64 7.59 -19.26
N THR A 2 17.80 7.10 -20.48
CA THR A 2 16.82 7.22 -21.57
C THR A 2 15.64 6.29 -21.25
N PRO A 3 14.36 6.65 -21.54
CA PRO A 3 13.19 5.84 -21.15
C PRO A 3 13.22 4.41 -21.71
N LEU A 4 13.92 4.18 -22.83
CA LEU A 4 14.09 2.84 -23.42
C LEU A 4 15.00 1.92 -22.59
N GLU A 5 16.11 2.45 -22.05
CA GLU A 5 17.02 1.70 -21.17
C GLU A 5 16.37 1.45 -19.80
N ALA A 6 15.52 2.38 -19.37
CA ALA A 6 14.74 2.23 -18.15
C ALA A 6 13.74 1.06 -18.23
N LEU A 7 13.09 0.90 -19.39
CA LEU A 7 12.22 -0.23 -19.71
C LEU A 7 12.98 -1.56 -19.85
N GLN A 8 14.27 -1.54 -20.18
CA GLN A 8 15.07 -2.77 -20.28
C GLN A 8 15.59 -3.31 -18.94
N THR A 9 15.43 -2.56 -17.84
CA THR A 9 15.94 -2.97 -16.53
C THR A 9 14.92 -3.84 -15.81
N ALA A 10 15.32 -5.03 -15.35
CA ALA A 10 14.45 -5.95 -14.61
C ALA A 10 13.85 -5.32 -13.32
N ASP A 11 14.55 -4.36 -12.72
CA ASP A 11 14.08 -3.61 -11.56
C ASP A 11 12.84 -2.75 -11.85
N PHE A 12 12.67 -2.27 -13.09
CA PHE A 12 11.46 -1.56 -13.52
C PHE A 12 10.23 -2.48 -13.46
N TYR A 13 10.35 -3.67 -14.05
CA TYR A 13 9.25 -4.63 -14.10
C TYR A 13 8.90 -5.18 -12.71
N LEU A 14 9.89 -5.34 -11.83
CA LEU A 14 9.65 -5.70 -10.43
C LEU A 14 8.86 -4.62 -9.69
N LEU A 15 9.22 -3.35 -9.87
CA LEU A 15 8.48 -2.22 -9.29
C LEU A 15 7.07 -2.13 -9.88
N TRP A 16 6.94 -2.21 -11.20
CA TRP A 16 5.64 -2.19 -11.90
C TRP A 16 4.73 -3.32 -11.42
N ALA A 17 5.23 -4.55 -11.38
CA ALA A 17 4.48 -5.71 -10.88
C ALA A 17 4.10 -5.56 -9.41
N SER A 18 4.98 -4.99 -8.57
CA SER A 18 4.66 -4.74 -7.17
C SER A 18 3.53 -3.72 -6.99
N VAL A 19 3.52 -2.67 -7.81
CA VAL A 19 2.50 -1.62 -7.80
C VAL A 19 1.16 -2.20 -8.26
N CYS A 20 1.11 -2.96 -9.37
CA CYS A 20 -0.10 -3.70 -9.77
C CYS A 20 -0.61 -4.61 -8.64
N CYS A 21 0.29 -5.41 -8.06
CA CYS A 21 -0.06 -6.41 -7.05
C CYS A 21 -0.61 -5.78 -5.77
N VAL A 22 -0.24 -4.54 -5.46
CA VAL A 22 -0.78 -3.80 -4.31
C VAL A 22 -2.08 -3.07 -4.66
N LEU A 23 -2.16 -2.45 -5.84
CA LEU A 23 -3.34 -1.69 -6.28
C LEU A 23 -4.57 -2.56 -6.50
N VAL A 24 -4.43 -3.68 -7.22
CA VAL A 24 -5.58 -4.55 -7.57
C VAL A 24 -6.32 -5.02 -6.31
N PRO A 25 -5.67 -5.63 -5.32
CA PRO A 25 -6.37 -6.09 -4.13
C PRO A 25 -6.82 -4.95 -3.22
N GLN A 26 -6.11 -3.81 -3.21
CA GLN A 26 -6.55 -2.62 -2.48
C GLN A 26 -7.91 -2.11 -3.00
N THR A 27 -8.09 -2.08 -4.32
CA THR A 27 -9.37 -1.66 -4.91
C THR A 27 -10.49 -2.65 -4.59
N MET A 28 -10.20 -3.94 -4.60
CA MET A 28 -11.15 -4.98 -4.18
C MET A 28 -11.54 -4.82 -2.71
N LEU A 29 -10.56 -4.62 -1.82
CA LEU A 29 -10.78 -4.40 -0.40
C LEU A 29 -11.62 -3.15 -0.14
N SER A 30 -11.34 -2.07 -0.86
CA SER A 30 -12.11 -0.81 -0.77
C SER A 30 -13.56 -0.96 -1.25
N SER A 31 -13.81 -1.91 -2.15
CA SER A 31 -15.15 -2.22 -2.64
C SER A 31 -15.89 -3.09 -1.61
N LEU A 32 -15.23 -4.12 -1.09
CA LEU A 32 -15.73 -4.97 -0.01
C LEU A 32 -16.05 -4.16 1.26
N SER A 33 -15.18 -3.25 1.68
CA SER A 33 -15.41 -2.41 2.86
C SER A 33 -16.62 -1.50 2.70
N LYS A 34 -16.85 -0.96 1.50
CA LYS A 34 -18.07 -0.20 1.19
C LYS A 34 -19.32 -1.07 1.25
N PHE A 35 -19.28 -2.29 0.70
CA PHE A 35 -20.37 -3.25 0.81
C PHE A 35 -20.67 -3.61 2.27
N PHE A 36 -19.65 -3.98 3.06
CA PHE A 36 -19.81 -4.28 4.49
C PHE A 36 -20.30 -3.07 5.31
N GLY A 37 -19.84 -1.85 4.97
CA GLY A 37 -20.30 -0.62 5.61
C GLY A 37 -21.78 -0.32 5.35
N LEU A 38 -22.26 -0.62 4.14
CA LEU A 38 -23.67 -0.45 3.76
C LEU A 38 -24.58 -1.52 4.38
N GLU A 39 -24.11 -2.76 4.48
CA GLU A 39 -24.94 -3.91 4.92
C GLU A 39 -24.99 -4.08 6.45
N TYR A 40 -23.90 -3.77 7.18
CA TYR A 40 -23.74 -4.19 8.58
C TYR A 40 -23.80 -3.07 9.63
N ILE A 41 -23.49 -1.81 9.27
CA ILE A 41 -23.33 -0.71 10.24
C ILE A 41 -24.15 0.52 9.84
N ARG A 42 -25.37 0.60 10.38
CA ARG A 42 -26.20 1.81 10.38
C ARG A 42 -25.77 2.78 11.50
N ASP A 43 -24.44 2.92 11.71
CA ASP A 43 -23.84 3.67 12.81
C ASP A 43 -22.53 4.34 12.34
N ASP A 44 -22.68 5.47 11.65
CA ASP A 44 -21.61 6.21 10.96
C ASP A 44 -20.40 6.56 11.85
N SER A 45 -20.62 6.68 13.16
CA SER A 45 -19.58 7.06 14.13
C SER A 45 -18.43 6.05 14.20
N PHE A 46 -18.72 4.75 14.08
CA PHE A 46 -17.68 3.71 14.16
C PHE A 46 -16.83 3.68 12.89
N LEU A 47 -17.46 3.82 11.72
CA LEU A 47 -16.77 3.88 10.44
C LEU A 47 -15.91 5.15 10.32
N ALA A 48 -16.44 6.29 10.79
CA ALA A 48 -15.69 7.54 10.88
C ALA A 48 -14.47 7.40 11.79
N GLY A 49 -14.61 6.73 12.95
CA GLY A 49 -13.50 6.46 13.86
C GLY A 49 -12.38 5.63 13.23
N ILE A 50 -12.72 4.55 12.52
CA ILE A 50 -11.73 3.73 11.79
C ILE A 50 -11.05 4.53 10.70
N THR A 51 -11.81 5.32 9.94
CA THR A 51 -11.27 6.13 8.84
C THR A 51 -10.32 7.21 9.36
N MET A 52 -10.65 7.85 10.49
CA MET A 52 -9.77 8.80 11.18
C MET A 52 -8.49 8.12 11.66
N ALA A 53 -8.60 6.99 12.36
CA ALA A 53 -7.45 6.24 12.85
C ALA A 53 -6.53 5.81 11.70
N SER A 54 -7.12 5.31 10.61
CA SER A 54 -6.39 4.89 9.41
C SER A 54 -5.67 6.05 8.73
N SER A 55 -6.29 7.24 8.70
CA SER A 55 -5.66 8.45 8.14
C SER A 55 -4.46 8.91 8.97
N VAL A 56 -4.56 8.86 10.30
CA VAL A 56 -3.43 9.14 11.20
C VAL A 56 -2.32 8.12 10.99
N CYS A 57 -2.64 6.82 10.94
CA CYS A 57 -1.66 5.77 10.66
C CYS A 57 -0.99 5.93 9.30
N ASN A 58 -1.73 6.35 8.27
CA ASN A 58 -1.19 6.66 6.96
C ASN A 58 -0.17 7.82 7.02
N ALA A 59 -0.51 8.90 7.73
CA ALA A 59 0.38 10.05 7.90
C ALA A 59 1.66 9.67 8.64
N VAL A 60 1.54 8.92 9.74
CA VAL A 60 2.68 8.43 10.52
C VAL A 60 3.52 7.46 9.70
N GLY A 61 2.88 6.57 8.94
CA GLY A 61 3.55 5.62 8.04
C GLY A 61 4.40 6.30 6.99
N ARG A 62 3.88 7.35 6.35
CA ARG A 62 4.67 8.15 5.38
C ARG A 62 5.96 8.69 5.99
N VAL A 63 5.90 9.21 7.22
CA VAL A 63 7.09 9.76 7.91
C VAL A 63 8.07 8.66 8.27
N ILE A 64 7.59 7.55 8.84
CA ILE A 64 8.43 6.41 9.21
C ILE A 64 9.10 5.83 7.97
N TRP A 65 8.36 5.52 6.91
CA TRP A 65 8.90 4.96 5.68
C TRP A 65 9.78 5.94 4.91
N GLY A 66 9.51 7.24 4.99
CA GLY A 66 10.39 8.29 4.44
C GLY A 66 11.75 8.26 5.10
N LEU A 67 11.79 8.31 6.44
CA LEU A 67 13.03 8.19 7.20
C LEU A 67 13.71 6.84 6.95
N LEU A 68 12.94 5.75 6.91
CA LEU A 68 13.48 4.42 6.64
C LEU A 68 14.11 4.33 5.25
N GLY A 69 13.51 4.97 4.25
CA GLY A 69 14.02 5.04 2.88
C GLY A 69 15.32 5.85 2.75
N ASP A 70 15.54 6.84 3.61
CA ASP A 70 16.81 7.58 3.66
C ASP A 70 17.97 6.72 4.19
N TYR A 71 17.69 5.73 5.05
CA TYR A 71 18.70 4.86 5.66
C TYR A 71 18.86 3.48 5.02
N LEU A 72 17.82 2.92 4.40
CA LEU A 72 17.82 1.56 3.84
C LEU A 72 17.85 1.54 2.31
N SER A 73 18.62 0.61 1.74
CA SER A 73 18.56 0.31 0.30
C SER A 73 17.16 -0.14 -0.10
N PHE A 74 16.52 0.61 -0.98
CA PHE A 74 15.15 0.51 -1.49
C PHE A 74 14.62 -0.91 -1.80
N LYS A 75 15.48 -1.86 -2.18
CA LYS A 75 15.06 -3.24 -2.56
C LYS A 75 14.50 -4.07 -1.39
N VAL A 76 15.14 -4.03 -0.23
CA VAL A 76 14.76 -4.85 0.94
C VAL A 76 13.41 -4.44 1.55
N PRO A 77 13.16 -3.15 1.87
CA PRO A 77 11.89 -2.73 2.45
C PRO A 77 10.71 -2.93 1.50
N LEU A 78 10.91 -2.79 0.18
CA LEU A 78 9.88 -3.09 -0.82
C LEU A 78 9.43 -4.55 -0.77
N CYS A 79 10.38 -5.49 -0.70
CA CYS A 79 10.07 -6.91 -0.62
C CYS A 79 9.37 -7.26 0.70
N CYS A 80 9.84 -6.73 1.84
CA CYS A 80 9.15 -6.89 3.12
C CYS A 80 7.73 -6.33 3.09
N LEU A 81 7.52 -5.15 2.49
CA LEU A 81 6.20 -4.54 2.35
C LEU A 81 5.25 -5.40 1.51
N LEU A 82 5.73 -5.95 0.39
CA LEU A 82 4.96 -6.88 -0.44
C LEU A 82 4.58 -8.15 0.32
N LEU A 83 5.51 -8.75 1.06
CA LEU A 83 5.24 -9.94 1.85
C LEU A 83 4.19 -9.67 2.94
N VAL A 84 4.34 -8.57 3.68
CA VAL A 84 3.37 -8.16 4.70
C VAL A 84 2.01 -7.89 4.05
N TRP A 85 1.97 -7.26 2.88
CA TRP A 85 0.74 -7.02 2.12
C TRP A 85 0.05 -8.31 1.69
N THR A 86 0.78 -9.29 1.16
CA THR A 86 0.23 -10.59 0.77
C THR A 86 -0.32 -11.36 1.97
N ILE A 87 0.38 -11.36 3.10
CA ILE A 87 -0.11 -11.96 4.34
C ILE A 87 -1.40 -11.28 4.79
N LEU A 88 -1.43 -9.94 4.76
CA LEU A 88 -2.61 -9.15 5.12
C LEU A 88 -3.81 -9.47 4.19
N LEU A 89 -3.57 -9.75 2.92
CA LEU A 89 -4.63 -10.15 1.98
C LEU A 89 -5.16 -11.55 2.23
N VAL A 90 -4.26 -12.52 2.43
CA VAL A 90 -4.64 -13.92 2.67
C VAL A 90 -5.40 -14.06 3.98
N THR A 91 -5.02 -13.31 5.01
CA THR A 91 -5.70 -13.37 6.29
C THR A 91 -7.03 -12.60 6.29
N PHE A 92 -7.25 -11.63 5.38
CA PHE A 92 -8.52 -10.88 5.28
C PHE A 92 -9.79 -11.75 5.18
N PRO A 93 -9.91 -12.73 4.27
CA PRO A 93 -11.07 -13.63 4.23
C PRO A 93 -11.17 -14.52 5.47
N HIS A 94 -10.06 -14.79 6.16
CA HIS A 94 -10.05 -15.58 7.40
C HIS A 94 -10.63 -14.81 8.60
N LEU A 95 -10.71 -13.48 8.54
CA LEU A 95 -11.43 -12.67 9.54
C LEU A 95 -12.95 -12.90 9.54
N SER A 96 -13.52 -13.36 8.42
CA SER A 96 -14.97 -13.60 8.30
C SER A 96 -15.48 -14.76 9.18
N GLY A 97 -14.57 -15.57 9.74
CA GLY A 97 -14.91 -16.65 10.67
C GLY A 97 -15.11 -16.21 12.12
N PHE A 98 -14.86 -14.94 12.47
CA PHE A 98 -15.01 -14.42 13.83
C PHE A 98 -16.21 -13.48 13.94
N GLU A 99 -17.17 -13.79 14.81
CA GLU A 99 -18.32 -12.93 15.10
C GLU A 99 -18.13 -12.16 16.43
N GLY A 100 -18.58 -10.89 16.50
CA GLY A 100 -18.65 -10.10 17.74
C GLY A 100 -17.76 -8.84 17.79
N SER A 101 -17.58 -8.27 18.99
CA SER A 101 -16.82 -7.02 19.22
C SER A 101 -15.33 -7.12 18.84
N LEU A 102 -14.77 -8.34 18.81
CA LEU A 102 -13.40 -8.61 18.37
C LEU A 102 -13.22 -8.37 16.87
N LEU A 103 -14.23 -8.69 16.04
CA LEU A 103 -14.20 -8.44 14.59
C LEU A 103 -14.00 -6.96 14.28
N LYS A 104 -14.70 -6.09 15.04
CA LYS A 104 -14.61 -4.63 14.91
C LYS A 104 -13.19 -4.11 15.19
N GLY A 105 -12.56 -4.60 16.27
CA GLY A 105 -11.20 -4.23 16.64
C GLY A 105 -10.16 -4.77 15.67
N LEU A 106 -10.27 -6.04 15.28
CA LEU A 106 -9.39 -6.64 14.28
C LEU A 106 -9.50 -5.93 12.92
N TYR A 107 -10.71 -5.59 12.48
CA TYR A 107 -10.94 -4.84 11.25
C TYR A 107 -10.25 -3.48 11.29
N ALA A 108 -10.40 -2.73 12.39
CA ALA A 108 -9.73 -1.44 12.56
C ALA A 108 -8.20 -1.56 12.49
N LEU A 109 -7.62 -2.55 13.18
CA LEU A 109 -6.18 -2.84 13.14
C LEU A 109 -5.73 -3.20 11.71
N TRP A 110 -6.53 -3.99 11.00
CA TRP A 110 -6.25 -4.43 9.64
C TRP A 110 -6.22 -3.27 8.66
N VAL A 111 -7.21 -2.38 8.73
CA VAL A 111 -7.28 -1.19 7.87
C VAL A 111 -6.10 -0.26 8.16
N CYS A 112 -5.72 -0.08 9.43
CA CYS A 112 -4.53 0.69 9.79
C CYS A 112 -3.24 0.10 9.21
N LEU A 113 -3.04 -1.23 9.31
CA LEU A 113 -1.89 -1.94 8.74
C LEU A 113 -1.85 -1.84 7.20
N MET A 114 -3.01 -1.96 6.54
CA MET A 114 -3.12 -1.78 5.09
C MET A 114 -2.76 -0.35 4.68
N PHE A 115 -3.30 0.67 5.35
CA PHE A 115 -2.93 2.07 5.05
C PHE A 115 -1.45 2.34 5.30
N PHE A 116 -0.88 1.76 6.36
CA PHE A 116 0.55 1.86 6.64
C PHE A 116 1.41 1.25 5.53
N CYS A 117 1.05 0.07 5.02
CA CYS A 117 1.76 -0.58 3.92
C CYS A 117 1.59 0.17 2.60
N LEU A 118 0.38 0.64 2.29
CA LEU A 118 0.09 1.45 1.11
C LEU A 118 0.96 2.72 1.09
N SER A 119 1.06 3.37 2.25
CA SER A 119 1.88 4.57 2.43
C SER A 119 3.35 4.31 2.13
N GLY A 120 3.88 3.15 2.55
CA GLY A 120 5.24 2.71 2.30
C GLY A 120 5.50 2.51 0.80
N VAL A 121 4.65 1.73 0.13
CA VAL A 121 4.78 1.50 -1.33
C VAL A 121 4.78 2.82 -2.09
N PHE A 122 3.89 3.76 -1.73
CA PHE A 122 3.84 5.08 -2.35
C PHE A 122 5.08 5.96 -2.13
N VAL A 123 5.80 5.78 -1.03
CA VAL A 123 7.05 6.51 -0.73
C VAL A 123 8.24 5.83 -1.41
N PHE A 124 8.29 4.50 -1.41
CA PHE A 124 9.38 3.75 -2.02
C PHE A 124 9.37 3.77 -3.54
N THR A 125 8.20 3.82 -4.20
CA THR A 125 8.10 3.89 -5.67
C THR A 125 8.83 5.11 -6.27
N PRO A 126 8.56 6.36 -5.84
CA PRO A 126 9.32 7.52 -6.32
C PRO A 126 10.79 7.47 -5.88
N LEU A 127 11.08 6.99 -4.66
CA LEU A 127 12.45 6.88 -4.15
C LEU A 127 13.30 5.93 -5.01
N ALA A 128 12.78 4.75 -5.33
CA ALA A 128 13.42 3.78 -6.21
C ALA A 128 13.55 4.32 -7.64
N SER A 129 12.52 5.02 -8.14
CA SER A 129 12.59 5.66 -9.47
C SER A 129 13.68 6.75 -9.54
N ASN A 130 13.87 7.51 -8.46
CA ASN A 130 14.90 8.54 -8.38
C ASN A 130 16.30 7.92 -8.29
N ALA A 131 16.45 6.88 -7.47
CA ALA A 131 17.71 6.13 -7.33
C ALA A 131 18.13 5.42 -8.62
N LEU A 132 17.18 4.88 -9.41
CA LEU A 132 17.47 4.13 -10.63
C LEU A 132 17.68 5.03 -11.85
N TYR A 133 16.89 6.10 -12.02
CA TYR A 133 16.85 6.83 -13.30
C TYR A 133 17.53 8.20 -13.30
N GLY A 134 17.75 8.78 -12.12
CA GLY A 134 18.27 10.13 -11.96
C GLY A 134 17.31 11.22 -12.47
N SER A 135 17.47 12.43 -11.95
CA SER A 135 16.54 13.58 -12.10
C SER A 135 16.18 13.99 -13.55
N ARG A 136 16.87 13.50 -14.58
CA ARG A 136 16.77 14.04 -15.95
C ARG A 136 15.54 13.54 -16.74
N ASN A 137 14.94 12.40 -16.39
CA ASN A 137 13.72 11.85 -17.02
C ASN A 137 12.74 11.24 -16.00
N MET A 138 12.72 11.77 -14.77
CA MET A 138 11.99 11.16 -13.64
C MET A 138 10.48 11.09 -13.86
N THR A 139 9.88 12.14 -14.44
CA THR A 139 8.42 12.25 -14.63
C THR A 139 7.85 11.22 -15.59
N ILE A 140 8.55 10.94 -16.70
CA ILE A 140 8.08 9.99 -17.73
C ILE A 140 8.19 8.55 -17.21
N ASN A 141 9.31 8.19 -16.57
CA ASN A 141 9.49 6.86 -16.00
C ASN A 141 8.56 6.61 -14.81
N PHE A 142 8.31 7.63 -13.98
CA PHE A 142 7.36 7.54 -12.89
C PHE A 142 5.92 7.31 -13.41
N GLY A 143 5.51 8.04 -14.46
CA GLY A 143 4.21 7.86 -15.09
C GLY A 143 4.02 6.45 -15.68
N LEU A 144 5.09 5.87 -16.24
CA LEU A 144 5.10 4.50 -16.78
C LEU A 144 5.06 3.41 -15.68
N ILE A 145 5.67 3.65 -14.51
CA ILE A 145 5.52 2.73 -13.36
C ILE A 145 4.10 2.79 -12.81
N TYR A 146 3.49 3.97 -12.82
CA TYR A 146 2.15 4.19 -12.28
C TYR A 146 1.01 3.84 -13.26
N SER A 147 1.34 3.57 -14.54
CA SER A 147 0.36 3.11 -15.53
C SER A 147 0.03 1.61 -15.41
N ALA A 148 0.50 0.97 -14.35
CA ALA A 148 0.25 -0.41 -13.98
C ALA A 148 -1.21 -0.68 -13.57
#